data_AF-A0A349JN51-F1
#
_entry.id   AF-A0A349JN51-F1
#
_cell.length_a   1.000
_cell.length_b   1.000
_cell.length_c   1.000
_cell.angle_alpha   90.00
_cell.angle_beta   90.00
_cell.angle_gamma   90.00
#
_symmetry.space_group_name_H-M   'P 1'
#
loop_
_entity.id
_entity.type
_entity.pdbx_description
1 polymer ?
#
loop_
_entity_poly.entity_id
_entity_poly.type
_entity_poly.pdbx_seq_one_letter_code
_entity_poly.pdbx_strand_id
1 'polypeptide(L)'
;MSEVILKQIFNQLEVLEIFELHQLDSAIQKYLAQKQATTQQAKFHQALLTSGLVKQINHRSYSQLTERQLIQVQGKPVSETIIEERR
;
A
#
# COMPACT_ATOMS: atom_id res chain seq x y z
N MET A 1 32.38 -4.53 2.35
CA MET A 1 32.24 -3.05 2.39
C MET A 1 31.59 -2.57 3.67
N SER A 2 30.57 -3.27 4.19
CA SER A 2 29.91 -2.95 5.47
C SER A 2 30.83 -2.93 6.69
N GLU A 3 31.77 -3.88 6.80
CA GLU A 3 32.68 -3.96 7.96
C GLU A 3 33.66 -2.78 8.08
N VAL A 4 34.10 -2.24 6.93
CA VAL A 4 35.03 -1.09 6.90
C VAL A 4 34.32 0.17 7.37
N ILE A 5 33.07 0.35 6.95
CA ILE A 5 32.21 1.47 7.37
C ILE A 5 31.91 1.38 8.87
N LEU A 6 31.60 0.18 9.38
CA LEU A 6 31.37 -0.02 10.82
C LEU A 6 32.60 0.33 11.66
N LYS A 7 33.81 -0.08 11.24
CA LYS A 7 35.06 0.28 11.92
C LYS A 7 35.32 1.79 11.91
N GLN A 8 35.00 2.48 10.82
CA GLN A 8 35.10 3.93 10.75
C GLN A 8 34.15 4.64 11.72
N ILE A 9 32.91 4.14 11.83
CA ILE A 9 31.92 4.66 12.78
C ILE A 9 32.40 4.43 14.22
N PHE A 10 32.96 3.26 14.52
CA PHE A 10 33.54 2.98 15.85
C PHE A 10 34.67 3.95 16.23
N ASN A 11 35.59 4.23 15.29
CA ASN A 11 36.66 5.20 15.54
C ASN A 11 36.13 6.63 15.74
N GLN A 12 35.00 6.98 15.12
CA GLN A 12 34.35 8.27 15.35
C GLN A 12 33.68 8.32 16.73
N LEU A 13 33.12 7.20 17.20
CA LEU A 13 32.50 7.07 18.53
C LEU A 13 33.49 7.21 19.69
N GLU A 14 34.75 6.81 19.52
CA GLU A 14 35.80 7.00 20.53
C GLU A 14 36.13 8.48 20.80
N VAL A 15 35.83 9.37 19.86
CA VAL A 15 36.10 10.82 19.98
C VAL A 15 34.91 11.56 20.60
N LEU A 16 33.71 10.97 20.58
CA LEU A 16 32.49 11.60 21.08
C LEU A 16 32.44 11.59 22.61
N GLU A 17 31.98 12.69 23.19
CA GLU A 17 31.79 12.77 24.64
C GLU A 17 30.63 11.87 25.09
N ILE A 18 30.65 11.47 26.36
CA ILE A 18 29.64 10.57 26.96
C ILE A 18 28.21 11.05 26.72
N PHE A 19 27.99 12.38 26.75
CA PHE A 19 26.67 12.96 26.50
C PHE A 19 26.21 12.76 25.04
N GLU A 20 27.11 12.92 24.08
CA GLU A 20 26.81 12.76 22.66
C GLU A 20 26.57 11.28 22.31
N LEU A 21 27.28 10.36 22.97
CA LEU A 21 27.02 8.92 22.87
C LEU A 21 25.62 8.56 23.37
N HIS A 22 25.17 9.15 24.48
CA HIS A 22 23.79 8.95 24.96
C HIS A 22 22.74 9.51 24.00
N GLN A 23 22.99 10.67 23.37
CA GLN A 23 22.07 11.20 22.36
C GLN A 23 22.00 10.31 21.13
N LEU A 24 23.15 9.77 20.70
CA LEU A 24 23.20 8.87 19.56
C LEU A 24 22.46 7.56 19.84
N ASP A 25 22.67 6.95 21.01
CA ASP A 25 21.94 5.74 21.39
C ASP A 25 20.42 6.00 21.38
N SER A 26 19.97 7.10 21.99
CA SER A 26 18.56 7.49 21.98
C SER A 26 18.00 7.66 20.54
N ALA A 27 18.77 8.29 19.64
CA ALA A 27 18.38 8.45 18.25
C ALA A 27 18.31 7.11 17.50
N ILE A 28 19.26 6.21 17.75
CA ILE A 28 19.29 4.85 17.18
C ILE A 28 18.08 4.06 17.67
N GLN A 29 17.79 4.06 18.97
CA GLN A 29 16.64 3.36 19.54
C GLN A 29 15.33 3.87 18.93
N LYS A 30 15.17 5.18 18.78
CA LYS A 30 13.99 5.78 18.14
C LYS A 30 13.84 5.34 16.69
N TYR A 31 14.93 5.32 15.93
CA TYR A 31 14.92 4.86 14.54
C TYR A 31 14.55 3.37 14.43
N LEU A 32 15.13 2.52 15.30
CA LEU A 32 14.83 1.09 15.33
C LEU A 32 13.37 0.82 15.72
N ALA A 33 12.84 1.54 16.70
CA ALA A 33 11.43 1.45 17.12
C ALA A 33 10.48 1.82 15.97
N GLN A 34 10.78 2.90 15.24
CA GLN A 34 9.99 3.30 14.08
C GLN A 34 10.03 2.25 12.97
N LYS A 35 11.21 1.69 12.68
CA LYS A 35 11.38 0.62 11.68
C LYS A 35 10.66 -0.66 12.07
N GLN A 36 10.66 -1.02 13.35
CA GLN A 36 9.89 -2.14 13.88
C GLN A 36 8.39 -1.90 13.75
N ALA A 37 7.90 -0.71 14.08
CA ALA A 37 6.48 -0.36 13.93
C ALA A 37 6.03 -0.47 12.47
N THR A 38 6.81 0.04 11.51
CA THR A 38 6.52 -0.13 10.08
C THR A 38 6.51 -1.60 9.66
N THR A 39 7.45 -2.39 10.15
CA THR A 39 7.52 -3.84 9.87
C THR A 39 6.31 -4.57 10.44
N GLN A 40 5.89 -4.21 11.66
CA GLN A 40 4.73 -4.79 12.33
C GLN A 40 3.43 -4.42 11.63
N GLN A 41 3.29 -3.18 11.18
CA GLN A 41 2.15 -2.72 10.39
C GLN A 41 2.05 -3.46 9.05
N ALA A 42 3.19 -3.67 8.37
CA ALA A 42 3.22 -4.46 7.14
C ALA A 42 2.80 -5.92 7.38
N LYS A 43 3.28 -6.56 8.45
CA LYS A 43 2.87 -7.91 8.84
C LYS A 43 1.38 -7.99 9.17
N PHE A 44 0.85 -7.01 9.91
CA PHE A 44 -0.57 -6.93 10.25
C PHE A 44 -1.43 -6.78 8.99
N HIS A 45 -1.06 -5.86 8.09
CA HIS A 45 -1.76 -5.70 6.81
C HIS A 45 -1.73 -7.00 5.98
N GLN A 46 -0.60 -7.70 5.92
CA GLN A 46 -0.51 -8.99 5.24
C GLN A 46 -1.42 -10.04 5.86
N ALA A 47 -1.55 -10.07 7.18
CA ALA A 47 -2.48 -10.96 7.88
C ALA A 47 -3.94 -10.64 7.51
N LEU A 48 -4.31 -9.36 7.44
CA LEU A 48 -5.66 -8.92 7.03
C LEU A 48 -6.00 -9.29 5.58
N LEU A 49 -5.02 -9.19 4.67
CA LEU A 49 -5.18 -9.65 3.29
C LEU A 49 -5.36 -11.17 3.23
N THR A 50 -4.56 -11.91 3.98
CA THR A 50 -4.57 -13.39 3.98
C THR A 50 -5.86 -13.95 4.60
N SER A 51 -6.42 -13.28 5.62
CA SER A 51 -7.72 -13.64 6.20
C SER A 51 -8.92 -13.20 5.35
N GLY A 52 -8.69 -12.45 4.26
CA GLY A 52 -9.74 -11.96 3.38
C GLY A 52 -10.57 -10.81 3.97
N LEU A 53 -10.16 -10.24 5.11
CA LEU A 53 -10.81 -9.09 5.75
C LEU A 53 -10.61 -7.80 4.94
N VAL A 54 -9.47 -7.68 4.26
CA VAL A 54 -9.15 -6.56 3.37
C VAL A 54 -8.80 -7.10 1.99
N LYS A 55 -9.14 -6.35 0.94
CA LYS A 55 -8.72 -6.63 -0.44
C LYS A 55 -8.11 -5.38 -1.05
N GLN A 56 -7.04 -5.57 -1.82
CA GLN A 56 -6.45 -4.49 -2.59
C GLN A 56 -7.44 -4.01 -3.64
N ILE A 57 -7.77 -2.72 -3.62
CA ILE A 57 -8.59 -2.10 -4.65
C ILE A 57 -7.71 -2.01 -5.90
N ASN A 58 -8.02 -2.85 -6.89
CA ASN A 58 -7.39 -2.73 -8.19
C ASN A 58 -7.97 -1.48 -8.87
N HIS A 59 -7.18 -0.42 -8.91
CA HIS A 59 -7.41 0.70 -9.81
C HIS A 59 -7.11 0.24 -11.24
N ARG A 60 -7.90 -0.69 -11.79
CA ARG A 60 -8.03 -0.79 -13.24
C ARG A 60 -8.42 0.61 -13.67
N SER A 61 -7.53 1.20 -14.45
CA SER A 61 -7.56 2.59 -14.84
C SER A 61 -8.98 2.97 -15.26
N TYR A 62 -9.64 3.83 -14.48
CA TYR A 62 -10.95 4.39 -14.80
C TYR A 62 -10.95 5.12 -16.16
N SER A 63 -9.77 5.39 -16.73
CA SER A 63 -9.58 5.85 -18.11
C SER A 63 -9.99 4.83 -19.18
N GLN A 64 -10.36 3.60 -18.81
CA GLN A 64 -11.05 2.62 -19.67
C GLN A 64 -12.51 2.44 -19.25
N LEU A 65 -13.17 3.50 -18.77
CA LEU A 65 -14.58 3.72 -19.12
C LEU A 65 -14.64 3.86 -20.64
N THR A 66 -14.43 2.74 -21.32
CA THR A 66 -14.73 2.54 -22.72
C THR A 66 -16.16 3.04 -22.83
N GLU A 67 -16.40 4.07 -23.65
CA GLU A 67 -17.77 4.47 -23.99
C GLU A 67 -18.54 3.18 -24.22
N ARG A 68 -19.50 2.91 -23.34
CA ARG A 68 -20.27 1.66 -23.42
C ARG A 68 -20.94 1.69 -24.77
N GLN A 69 -20.44 0.89 -25.71
CA GLN A 69 -21.05 0.79 -27.01
C GLN A 69 -22.47 0.28 -26.80
N LEU A 70 -23.44 1.06 -27.30
CA LEU A 70 -24.84 0.67 -27.28
C LEU A 70 -24.95 -0.69 -27.98
N ILE A 71 -25.47 -1.68 -27.25
CA ILE A 71 -25.74 -2.99 -27.81
C ILE A 71 -26.90 -2.81 -28.79
N GLN A 72 -26.67 -3.11 -30.06
CA GLN A 72 -27.72 -3.11 -31.07
C GLN A 72 -28.66 -4.28 -30.79
N VAL A 73 -29.85 -3.98 -30.30
CA VAL A 73 -30.91 -4.98 -30.09
C VAL A 73 -31.60 -5.27 -31.42
N GLN A 74 -31.63 -6.54 -31.80
CA GLN A 74 -32.44 -7.02 -32.93
C GLN A 74 -33.83 -7.40 -32.41
N GLY A 75 -34.86 -6.65 -32.82
CA GLY A 75 -36.24 -6.91 -32.43
C GLY A 75 -37.10 -5.65 -32.47
N LYS A 76 -38.43 -5.82 -32.37
CA LYS A 76 -39.35 -4.68 -32.20
C LYS A 76 -39.01 -3.94 -30.90
N PRO A 77 -39.02 -2.61 -30.89
CA PRO A 77 -38.76 -1.85 -29.67
C PRO A 77 -39.80 -2.20 -28.61
N VAL A 78 -39.37 -2.23 -27.34
CA VAL A 78 -40.23 -2.58 -26.20
C VAL A 78 -41.52 -1.75 -26.16
N SER A 79 -41.47 -0.51 -26.66
CA SER A 79 -42.65 0.35 -26.82
C SER A 79 -43.73 -0.23 -27.72
N GLU A 80 -43.36 -0.95 -28.78
CA GLU A 80 -44.31 -1.64 -29.67
C GLU A 80 -44.87 -2.90 -29.01
N THR A 81 -44.04 -3.68 -28.32
CA THR A 81 -44.47 -4.93 -27.66
C THR A 81 -45.48 -4.66 -26.53
N ILE A 82 -45.28 -3.58 -25.75
CA ILE A 82 -46.20 -3.20 -24.66
C ILE A 82 -47.58 -2.82 -25.18
N ILE A 83 -47.67 -2.25 -26.39
CA ILE A 83 -48.95 -1.84 -27.00
C ILE A 83 -49.71 -3.05 -27.52
N GLU A 84 -49.04 -4.03 -28.14
CA GLU A 84 -49.68 -5.26 -28.64
C GLU A 84 -50.22 -6.16 -27.53
N GLU A 85 -49.56 -6.25 -26.36
CA GLU A 85 -50.02 -7.07 -25.22
C GLU A 85 -51.23 -6.49 -24.45
N ARG A 86 -51.56 -5.20 -24.64
CA ARG A 86 -52.67 -4.53 -23.91
C ARG A 86 -53.96 -4.39 -24.73
N ARG A 87 -54.03 -5.01 -25.91
CA ARG A 87 -55.24 -5.12 -26.73
C ARG A 87 -55.81 -6.53 -26.66
#